data_AF-A0A8C8AJS2-F1
#
_entry.id   AF-A0A8C8AJS2-F1
#
_cell.length_a   1.000
_cell.length_b   1.000
_cell.length_c   1.000
_cell.angle_alpha   90.00
_cell.angle_beta   90.00
_cell.angle_gamma   90.00
#
_symmetry.space_group_name_H-M   'P 1'
#
loop_
_entity.id
_entity.type
_entity.pdbx_description
1 polymer ?
#
loop_
_entity_poly.entity_id
_entity_poly.type
_entity_poly.pdbx_seq_one_letter_code
_entity_poly.pdbx_strand_id
1 'polypeptide(L)'
;KRRKRIFECPNTVKIKHFFNLMILCWGEGHGSSIHDHTDSHCFMKILQGNLKETLFEWPEKKGNGEMTKKSERVLRENQCAYINDSIGLHRVENISHTESAVSLHLYSPPFDSCNTFDQRTGHKHKVKMTFYSQFGERTLCNLLPNTTRFVNLHLPHMEFPAL
;
A
#
# COMPACT_ATOMS: atom_id res chain seq x y z
N LYS A 1 15.55 5.68 -1.54
CA LYS A 1 14.06 5.66 -1.49
C LYS A 1 13.63 5.07 -0.15
N ARG A 2 13.00 5.86 0.73
CA ARG A 2 12.55 5.43 2.07
C ARG A 2 11.39 4.41 1.91
N ARG A 3 11.41 3.30 2.67
CA ARG A 3 10.44 2.18 2.54
C ARG A 3 9.09 2.51 3.17
N LYS A 4 7.99 2.17 2.48
CA LYS A 4 6.63 2.10 3.06
C LYS A 4 6.62 0.98 4.12
N ARG A 5 6.14 1.28 5.33
CA ARG A 5 5.97 0.26 6.38
C ARG A 5 4.51 -0.16 6.43
N ILE A 6 4.27 -1.46 6.24
CA ILE A 6 2.96 -2.07 6.27
C ILE A 6 2.70 -2.56 7.69
N PHE A 7 1.92 -1.82 8.45
CA PHE A 7 1.58 -2.16 9.83
C PHE A 7 0.24 -2.88 9.86
N GLU A 8 0.19 -4.15 10.23
CA GLU A 8 -1.10 -4.66 10.69
C GLU A 8 -1.45 -3.99 12.01
N CYS A 9 -2.71 -3.57 12.12
CA CYS A 9 -3.25 -2.99 13.34
C CYS A 9 -3.06 -3.99 14.50
N PRO A 10 -2.78 -3.54 15.74
CA PRO A 10 -2.80 -4.41 16.92
C PRO A 10 -4.09 -5.23 17.02
N ASN A 11 -5.19 -4.66 16.51
CA ASN A 11 -6.51 -5.26 16.47
C ASN A 11 -6.93 -5.68 15.06
N THR A 12 -6.02 -6.25 14.24
CA THR A 12 -6.46 -6.92 13.00
C THR A 12 -7.47 -7.99 13.37
N VAL A 13 -8.75 -7.72 13.16
CA VAL A 13 -9.76 -8.75 13.26
C VAL A 13 -9.69 -9.52 11.94
N LYS A 14 -8.88 -10.59 11.89
CA LYS A 14 -9.04 -11.63 10.86
C LYS A 14 -10.38 -12.32 11.13
N ILE A 15 -11.48 -11.63 10.79
CA ILE A 15 -12.82 -12.23 10.79
C ILE A 15 -12.84 -13.19 9.61
N LYS A 16 -12.37 -14.42 9.85
CA LYS A 16 -12.67 -15.63 9.09
C LYS A 16 -12.64 -15.45 7.56
N HIS A 17 -11.47 -15.62 6.95
CA HIS A 17 -11.25 -15.91 5.52
C HIS A 17 -11.81 -14.98 4.41
N PHE A 18 -12.60 -13.94 4.72
CA PHE A 18 -13.22 -13.11 3.67
C PHE A 18 -12.43 -11.85 3.31
N PHE A 19 -11.63 -11.31 4.24
CA PHE A 19 -10.86 -10.09 3.98
C PHE A 19 -9.58 -9.98 4.81
N ASN A 20 -8.64 -9.16 4.33
CA ASN A 20 -7.48 -8.67 5.07
C ASN A 20 -7.68 -7.18 5.42
N LEU A 21 -7.55 -6.82 6.69
CA LEU A 21 -7.59 -5.44 7.16
C LEU A 21 -6.21 -5.02 7.67
N MET A 22 -5.67 -3.91 7.17
CA MET A 22 -4.29 -3.49 7.45
C MET A 22 -4.15 -1.98 7.52
N ILE A 23 -3.15 -1.49 8.25
CA ILE A 23 -2.79 -0.08 8.30
C ILE A 23 -1.49 0.17 7.50
N LEU A 24 -1.48 1.22 6.72
CA LEU A 24 -0.30 1.66 6.00
C LEU A 24 0.13 3.00 6.55
N CYS A 25 1.39 3.06 7.01
CA CYS A 25 1.99 4.29 7.49
C CYS A 25 2.98 4.82 6.45
N TRP A 26 2.76 6.07 6.08
CA TRP A 26 3.45 6.76 5.01
C TRP A 26 4.26 7.89 5.62
N GLY A 27 5.59 7.73 5.66
CA GLY A 27 6.49 8.83 5.98
C GLY A 27 6.47 9.90 4.88
N GLU A 28 7.16 11.00 5.14
CA GLU A 28 7.33 12.11 4.21
C GLU A 28 7.85 11.62 2.84
N GLY A 29 7.16 11.98 1.77
CA GLY A 29 7.51 11.61 0.40
C GLY A 29 7.41 10.10 0.09
N HIS A 30 6.82 9.28 0.96
CA HIS A 30 6.64 7.86 0.69
C HIS A 30 5.58 7.64 -0.40
N GLY A 31 5.86 6.75 -1.34
CA GLY A 31 4.91 6.34 -2.38
C GLY A 31 4.95 4.84 -2.63
N SER A 32 3.85 4.29 -3.12
CA SER A 32 3.81 2.93 -3.65
C SER A 32 4.34 2.88 -5.08
N SER A 33 4.61 1.67 -5.57
CA SER A 33 4.64 1.41 -7.00
C SER A 33 3.23 1.56 -7.59
N ILE A 34 3.14 1.63 -8.93
CA ILE A 34 1.87 1.37 -9.62
C ILE A 34 1.57 -0.12 -9.43
N HIS A 35 0.38 -0.49 -9.00
CA HIS A 35 0.04 -1.88 -8.69
C HIS A 35 -1.43 -2.21 -8.94
N ASP A 36 -1.69 -3.51 -9.07
CA ASP A 36 -3.01 -4.12 -9.13
C ASP A 36 -3.45 -4.65 -7.76
N HIS A 37 -4.65 -5.25 -7.73
CA HIS A 37 -5.30 -5.80 -6.55
C HIS A 37 -5.61 -7.29 -6.65
N THR A 38 -5.14 -7.99 -7.69
CA THR A 38 -5.24 -9.45 -7.84
C THR A 38 -6.69 -9.93 -7.68
N ASP A 39 -7.58 -9.35 -8.49
CA ASP A 39 -9.02 -9.60 -8.52
C ASP A 39 -9.73 -9.40 -7.16
N SER A 40 -9.14 -8.60 -6.28
CA SER A 40 -9.70 -8.28 -4.96
C SER A 40 -10.23 -6.86 -4.89
N HIS A 41 -11.27 -6.67 -4.09
CA HIS A 41 -11.81 -5.37 -3.72
C HIS A 41 -10.85 -4.68 -2.77
N CYS A 42 -10.50 -3.42 -3.03
CA CYS A 42 -9.65 -2.60 -2.17
C CYS A 42 -10.42 -1.37 -1.69
N PHE A 43 -10.59 -1.26 -0.37
CA PHE A 43 -11.08 -0.06 0.29
C PHE A 43 -9.93 0.60 1.02
N MET A 44 -9.78 1.91 0.85
CA MET A 44 -8.75 2.70 1.50
C MET A 44 -9.39 3.89 2.21
N LYS A 45 -9.29 3.96 3.54
CA LYS A 45 -9.72 5.11 4.35
C LYS A 45 -8.52 5.86 4.89
N ILE A 46 -8.51 7.18 4.77
CA ILE A 46 -7.45 8.00 5.37
C ILE A 46 -7.75 8.18 6.86
N LEU A 47 -6.81 7.76 7.71
CA LEU A 47 -6.89 7.90 9.17
C LEU A 47 -6.17 9.15 9.66
N GLN A 48 -5.08 9.55 8.99
CA GLN A 48 -4.31 10.74 9.32
C GLN A 48 -3.61 11.28 8.06
N GLY A 49 -3.50 12.60 7.96
CA GLY A 49 -2.78 13.27 6.89
C GLY A 49 -3.53 13.23 5.55
N ASN A 50 -2.80 13.27 4.44
CA ASN A 50 -3.38 13.27 3.10
C ASN A 50 -2.58 12.32 2.19
N LEU A 51 -3.27 11.62 1.29
CA LEU A 51 -2.64 10.77 0.29
C LEU A 51 -3.13 11.15 -1.11
N LYS A 52 -2.19 11.29 -2.05
CA LYS A 52 -2.49 11.43 -3.47
C LYS A 52 -2.65 10.05 -4.07
N GLU A 53 -3.80 9.79 -4.66
CA GLU A 53 -4.06 8.60 -5.49
C GLU A 53 -4.00 9.00 -6.96
N THR A 54 -3.18 8.30 -7.73
CA THR A 54 -3.11 8.43 -9.20
C THR A 54 -3.58 7.11 -9.82
N LEU A 55 -4.63 7.17 -10.62
CA LEU A 55 -5.15 6.03 -11.38
C LEU A 55 -4.45 5.92 -12.73
N PHE A 56 -4.15 4.70 -13.14
CA PHE A 56 -3.54 4.37 -14.41
C PHE A 56 -4.40 3.35 -15.16
N GLU A 57 -4.34 3.43 -16.49
CA GLU A 57 -4.90 2.40 -17.36
C GLU A 57 -4.02 1.15 -17.35
N TRP A 58 -4.60 0.02 -17.75
CA TRP A 58 -3.84 -1.21 -17.95
C TRP A 58 -2.90 -1.05 -19.15
N PRO A 59 -1.64 -1.52 -19.06
CA PRO A 59 -0.72 -1.43 -20.18
C PRO A 59 -1.21 -2.30 -21.35
N GLU A 60 -1.05 -1.80 -22.58
CA GLU A 60 -1.38 -2.58 -23.78
C GLU A 60 -0.51 -3.84 -23.88
N LYS A 61 -1.02 -4.89 -24.55
CA LYS A 61 -0.37 -6.21 -24.67
C LYS A 61 1.05 -6.19 -25.23
N LYS A 62 1.44 -5.12 -25.93
CA LYS A 62 2.79 -4.95 -26.49
C LYS A 62 3.78 -4.26 -25.55
N GLY A 63 3.41 -3.89 -24.32
CA GLY A 63 4.33 -3.63 -23.19
C GLY A 63 5.50 -2.68 -23.45
N ASN A 64 5.37 -1.70 -24.36
CA ASN A 64 6.49 -0.90 -24.86
C ASN A 64 6.27 0.61 -24.72
N GLY A 65 5.35 1.04 -23.84
CA GLY A 65 4.96 2.44 -23.71
C GLY A 65 4.86 2.90 -22.27
N GLU A 66 4.96 4.22 -22.09
CA GLU A 66 4.68 4.86 -20.81
C GLU A 66 3.22 4.60 -20.42
N MET A 67 2.99 4.31 -19.14
CA MET A 67 1.65 4.06 -18.61
C MET A 67 0.81 5.33 -18.63
N THR A 68 -0.39 5.24 -19.20
CA THR A 68 -1.32 6.37 -19.28
C THR A 68 -2.01 6.60 -17.94
N LYS A 69 -1.85 7.83 -17.42
CA LYS A 69 -2.57 8.31 -16.23
C LYS A 69 -4.02 8.64 -16.60
N LYS A 70 -4.96 8.03 -15.89
CA LYS A 70 -6.41 8.22 -16.08
C LYS A 70 -6.95 9.40 -15.28
N SER A 71 -6.55 9.51 -14.01
CA SER A 71 -6.95 10.62 -13.14
C SER A 71 -6.04 10.69 -11.91
N GLU A 72 -6.12 11.78 -11.15
CA GLU A 72 -5.57 11.84 -9.80
C GLU A 72 -6.50 12.57 -8.85
N ARG A 73 -6.39 12.27 -7.57
CA ARG A 73 -7.10 12.96 -6.49
C ARG A 73 -6.28 12.96 -5.21
N VAL A 74 -6.51 13.95 -4.36
CA VAL A 74 -5.98 13.97 -3.00
C VAL A 74 -7.08 13.55 -2.04
N LEU A 75 -6.85 12.46 -1.33
CA LEU A 75 -7.72 11.94 -0.29
C LEU A 75 -7.28 12.55 1.04
N ARG A 76 -8.23 13.21 1.70
CA ARG A 76 -8.06 13.87 2.99
C ARG A 76 -8.51 12.96 4.12
N GLU A 77 -8.14 13.33 5.34
CA GLU A 77 -8.56 12.64 6.55
C GLU A 77 -10.06 12.31 6.54
N ASN A 78 -10.36 11.10 7.01
CA ASN A 78 -11.68 10.49 7.03
C ASN A 78 -12.31 10.13 5.69
N GLN A 79 -11.75 10.55 4.55
CA GLN A 79 -12.25 10.13 3.25
C GLN A 79 -11.93 8.66 2.96
N CYS A 80 -12.82 8.03 2.19
CA CYS A 80 -12.69 6.66 1.71
C CYS A 80 -12.57 6.64 0.19
N ALA A 81 -11.71 5.78 -0.32
CA ALA A 81 -11.55 5.44 -1.72
C ALA A 81 -11.79 3.94 -1.92
N TYR A 82 -12.25 3.60 -3.12
CA TYR A 82 -12.46 2.22 -3.55
C TYR A 82 -11.80 2.01 -4.90
N ILE A 83 -11.18 0.85 -5.08
CA ILE A 83 -10.62 0.40 -6.35
C ILE A 83 -10.69 -1.13 -6.45
N ASN A 84 -10.76 -1.62 -7.69
CA ASN A 84 -10.52 -3.01 -8.07
C ASN A 84 -9.89 -3.02 -9.46
N ASP A 85 -9.50 -4.20 -9.94
CA ASP A 85 -8.78 -4.34 -11.22
C ASP A 85 -9.61 -3.92 -12.45
N SER A 86 -10.95 -3.95 -12.35
CA SER A 86 -11.83 -3.43 -13.42
C SER A 86 -11.82 -1.90 -13.54
N ILE A 87 -11.49 -1.17 -12.47
CA ILE A 87 -11.40 0.30 -12.47
C ILE A 87 -10.08 0.77 -13.07
N GLY A 88 -8.99 0.05 -12.75
CA GLY A 88 -7.64 0.30 -13.23
C GLY A 88 -6.57 -0.01 -12.18
N LEU A 89 -5.37 0.47 -12.46
CA LEU A 89 -4.20 0.37 -11.58
C LEU A 89 -4.08 1.67 -10.79
N HIS A 90 -3.36 1.66 -9.66
CA HIS A 90 -3.09 2.91 -8.96
C HIS A 90 -1.72 3.02 -8.31
N ARG A 91 -1.32 4.27 -8.06
CA ARG A 91 -0.22 4.63 -7.19
C ARG A 91 -0.76 5.54 -6.09
N VAL A 92 -0.34 5.27 -4.85
CA VAL A 92 -0.72 6.06 -3.68
C VAL A 92 0.53 6.65 -3.06
N GLU A 93 0.52 7.95 -2.80
CA GLU A 93 1.69 8.73 -2.38
C GLU A 93 1.35 9.70 -1.26
N ASN A 94 2.19 9.74 -0.22
CA ASN A 94 2.26 10.88 0.68
C ASN A 94 3.13 11.95 0.02
N ILE A 95 2.47 12.99 -0.52
CA ILE A 95 3.14 14.13 -1.18
C ILE A 95 3.65 15.16 -0.17
N SER A 96 3.37 15.00 1.12
CA SER A 96 3.89 15.90 2.14
C SER A 96 5.37 15.64 2.39
N HIS A 97 6.13 16.71 2.53
CA HIS A 97 7.54 16.70 2.91
C HIS A 97 7.75 16.96 4.41
N THR A 98 6.70 17.25 5.16
CA THR A 98 6.76 17.60 6.58
C THR A 98 5.84 16.76 7.46
N GLU A 99 4.81 16.15 6.87
CA GLU A 99 3.79 15.41 7.60
C GLU A 99 3.77 13.93 7.19
N SER A 100 3.51 13.07 8.16
CA SER A 100 3.20 11.66 7.90
C SER A 100 1.71 11.48 7.57
N ALA A 101 1.38 10.36 6.94
CA ALA A 101 0.00 9.97 6.68
C ALA A 101 -0.22 8.50 7.08
N VAL A 102 -1.46 8.18 7.45
CA VAL A 102 -1.89 6.84 7.84
C VAL A 102 -3.17 6.50 7.11
N SER A 103 -3.25 5.31 6.54
CA SER A 103 -4.45 4.80 5.87
C SER A 103 -4.81 3.38 6.33
N LEU A 104 -6.11 3.12 6.43
CA LEU A 104 -6.68 1.81 6.67
C LEU A 104 -7.06 1.17 5.33
N HIS A 105 -6.66 -0.07 5.11
CA HIS A 105 -6.90 -0.82 3.88
C HIS A 105 -7.65 -2.11 4.19
N LEU A 106 -8.74 -2.35 3.45
CA LEU A 106 -9.48 -3.61 3.47
C LEU A 106 -9.41 -4.26 2.09
N TYR A 107 -8.96 -5.50 2.03
CA TYR A 107 -8.88 -6.31 0.81
C TYR A 107 -9.78 -7.53 0.90
N SER A 108 -10.66 -7.76 -0.08
CA SER A 108 -11.55 -8.92 -0.11
C SER A 108 -11.71 -9.47 -1.55
N PRO A 109 -11.39 -10.75 -1.82
CA PRO A 109 -10.75 -11.71 -0.92
C PRO A 109 -9.32 -11.27 -0.50
N PRO A 110 -8.73 -11.92 0.52
CA PRO A 110 -7.34 -11.66 0.87
C PRO A 110 -6.37 -12.23 -0.18
N PHE A 111 -5.27 -11.51 -0.44
CA PHE A 111 -4.18 -11.95 -1.31
C PHE A 111 -2.81 -11.74 -0.65
N ASP A 112 -1.79 -12.47 -1.13
CA ASP A 112 -0.41 -12.43 -0.61
C ASP A 112 0.61 -11.90 -1.62
N SER A 113 0.20 -11.69 -2.86
CA SER A 113 1.03 -11.19 -3.94
C SER A 113 0.22 -10.30 -4.87
N CYS A 114 0.88 -9.31 -5.45
CA CYS A 114 0.31 -8.44 -6.47
C CYS A 114 1.34 -8.18 -7.57
N ASN A 115 0.91 -7.60 -8.69
CA ASN A 115 1.81 -7.10 -9.71
C ASN A 115 2.09 -5.62 -9.48
N THR A 116 3.37 -5.26 -9.58
CA THR A 116 3.81 -3.87 -9.67
C THR A 116 4.22 -3.56 -11.09
N PHE A 117 4.00 -2.34 -11.53
CA PHE A 117 4.24 -1.91 -12.91
C PHE A 117 5.29 -0.79 -12.95
N ASP A 118 6.22 -0.92 -13.89
CA ASP A 118 7.14 0.15 -14.23
C ASP A 118 6.40 1.20 -15.07
N GLN A 119 6.38 2.46 -14.61
CA GLN A 119 5.61 3.51 -15.28
C GLN A 119 6.09 3.78 -16.71
N ARG A 120 7.39 3.66 -17.00
CA ARG A 120 7.95 4.04 -18.30
C ARG A 120 7.71 2.98 -19.36
N THR A 121 7.59 1.73 -18.94
CA THR A 121 7.58 0.58 -19.85
C THR A 121 6.31 -0.25 -19.76
N GLY A 122 5.48 -0.07 -18.72
CA GLY A 122 4.32 -0.93 -18.45
C GLY A 122 4.67 -2.36 -18.07
N HIS A 123 5.95 -2.70 -17.94
CA HIS A 123 6.39 -4.04 -17.56
C HIS A 123 5.95 -4.35 -16.12
N LYS A 124 5.37 -5.54 -15.95
CA LYS A 124 4.88 -6.00 -14.66
C LYS A 124 5.86 -6.95 -13.96
N HIS A 125 5.99 -6.78 -12.65
CA HIS A 125 6.76 -7.65 -11.77
C HIS A 125 5.86 -8.15 -10.65
N LYS A 126 5.79 -9.46 -10.48
CA LYS A 126 5.06 -10.07 -9.37
C LYS A 126 5.85 -9.88 -8.08
N VAL A 127 5.19 -9.32 -7.06
CA VAL A 127 5.79 -9.03 -5.75
C VAL A 127 4.99 -9.75 -4.68
N LYS A 128 5.69 -10.43 -3.77
CA LYS A 128 5.09 -10.99 -2.57
C LYS A 128 4.99 -9.89 -1.51
N MET A 129 3.79 -9.69 -0.97
CA MET A 129 3.54 -8.72 0.07
C MET A 129 4.09 -9.24 1.40
N THR A 130 4.79 -8.39 2.14
CA THR A 130 5.33 -8.70 3.46
C THR A 130 4.81 -7.72 4.49
N PHE A 131 4.51 -8.23 5.69
CA PHE A 131 4.02 -7.43 6.80
C PHE A 131 5.21 -7.00 7.67
N TYR A 132 5.23 -5.72 8.07
CA TYR A 132 6.22 -5.21 9.01
C TYR A 132 5.90 -5.65 10.44
N SER A 133 4.61 -5.66 10.79
CA SER A 133 4.05 -6.16 12.04
C SER A 133 2.77 -6.94 11.76
N GLN A 134 2.43 -7.87 12.64
CA GLN A 134 1.16 -8.59 12.67
C GLN A 134 0.59 -8.49 14.08
N PHE A 135 -0.66 -8.04 14.22
CA PHE A 135 -1.33 -7.87 15.52
C PHE A 135 -0.50 -7.06 16.54
N GLY A 136 0.15 -5.98 16.07
CA GLY A 136 0.95 -5.10 16.92
C GLY A 136 2.37 -5.61 17.20
N GLU A 137 2.64 -6.89 16.92
CA GLU A 137 3.95 -7.51 17.11
C GLU A 137 4.82 -7.39 15.86
N ARG A 138 6.06 -6.94 16.03
CA ARG A 138 6.99 -6.76 14.91
C ARG A 138 7.38 -8.12 14.32
N THR A 139 7.21 -8.28 13.01
CA THR A 139 7.64 -9.49 12.32
C THR A 139 9.17 -9.51 12.23
N LEU A 140 9.81 -10.55 12.78
CA LEU A 140 11.26 -10.74 12.72
C LEU A 140 11.68 -11.02 11.27
N CYS A 141 12.56 -10.17 10.74
CA CYS A 141 13.04 -10.21 9.35
C CYS A 141 13.97 -11.40 9.02
N ASN A 142 14.08 -12.41 9.91
CA ASN A 142 15.16 -13.41 9.87
C ASN A 142 14.80 -14.77 9.25
N LEU A 143 13.64 -14.94 8.60
CA LEU A 143 13.22 -16.23 8.05
C LEU A 143 12.95 -16.26 6.53
N LEU A 144 13.33 -15.23 5.78
CA LEU A 144 13.28 -15.28 4.31
C LEU A 144 14.70 -15.34 3.73
N PRO A 145 15.18 -16.49 3.23
CA PRO A 145 16.41 -16.54 2.47
C PRO A 145 16.17 -15.77 1.17
N ASN A 146 16.99 -14.74 0.91
CA ASN A 146 17.08 -13.96 -0.34
C ASN A 146 16.19 -12.71 -0.54
N THR A 147 15.95 -11.91 0.51
CA THR A 147 15.46 -10.52 0.30
C THR A 147 16.47 -9.48 0.77
N THR A 148 16.82 -8.57 -0.15
CA THR A 148 17.84 -7.54 0.01
C THR A 148 17.59 -6.68 1.26
N ARG A 149 18.54 -6.74 2.21
CA ARG A 149 18.58 -5.94 3.43
C ARG A 149 18.79 -4.48 3.07
N PHE A 150 17.88 -3.60 3.50
CA PHE A 150 18.13 -2.16 3.56
C PHE A 150 17.59 -1.60 4.89
N VAL A 151 18.56 -1.36 5.77
CA VAL A 151 18.70 -0.55 7.00
C VAL A 151 17.44 -0.05 7.72
N ASN A 152 17.38 -0.38 9.02
CA ASN A 152 16.50 0.19 10.05
C ASN A 152 16.82 1.68 10.29
N LEU A 153 15.79 2.50 10.45
CA LEU A 153 15.90 3.74 11.22
C LEU A 153 14.80 3.76 12.29
N HIS A 154 15.25 3.95 13.52
CA HIS A 154 14.48 4.14 14.73
C HIS A 154 13.55 5.36 14.56
N LEU A 155 12.26 5.19 14.84
CA LEU A 155 11.35 6.31 15.10
C LEU A 155 10.76 6.09 16.49
N PRO A 156 10.53 7.15 17.28
CA PRO A 156 10.06 7.06 18.64
C PRO A 156 8.65 6.46 18.69
N HIS A 157 8.35 5.79 19.80
CA HIS A 157 7.07 5.19 20.13
C HIS A 157 5.91 6.14 19.77
N MET A 158 5.02 5.72 18.86
CA MET A 158 3.69 6.30 18.76
C MET A 158 2.76 5.45 19.62
N GLU A 159 2.44 5.97 20.81
CA GLU A 159 1.37 5.43 21.64
C GLU A 159 0.03 5.80 20.98
N PHE A 160 -0.76 4.79 20.63
CA PHE A 160 -2.17 4.97 20.33
C PHE A 160 -2.92 5.03 21.67
N PRO A 161 -3.58 6.14 22.03
CA PRO A 161 -4.46 6.13 23.20
C PRO A 161 -5.56 5.11 22.97
N ALA A 162 -5.75 4.21 23.95
CA ALA A 162 -6.88 3.31 23.99
C ALA A 162 -8.17 4.15 24.07
N LEU A 163 -9.15 3.83 23.21
CA LEU A 163 -10.54 4.28 23.38
C LEU A 163 -11.18 3.52 24.55
#